data_AF-A0A920JGZ6-F1
#
_entry.id   AF-A0A920JGZ6-F1
#
_cell.length_a   1.000
_cell.length_b   1.000
_cell.length_c   1.000
_cell.angle_alpha   90.00
_cell.angle_beta   90.00
_cell.angle_gamma   90.00
#
_symmetry.space_group_name_H-M   'P 1'
#
loop_
_entity.id
_entity.type
_entity.pdbx_description
1 polymer ?
#
loop_
_entity_poly.entity_id
_entity_poly.type
_entity_poly.pdbx_seq_one_letter_code
_entity_poly.pdbx_strand_id
1 'polypeptide(L)' 'MQRQEQEVDQGLTTEMAHANYVKACDKGVLKVMSKMGISTVRSYIGSQIFESIGLGQSLILDAFPGT' A
#
# COMPACT_ATOMS: atom_id res chain seq x y z
N MET A 1 27.50 18.77 2.98
CA MET A 1 26.89 17.57 3.59
C MET A 1 26.74 16.52 2.49
N GLN A 2 27.74 15.66 2.28
CA GLN A 2 27.66 14.53 1.35
C GLN A 2 27.32 13.30 2.20
N ARG A 3 26.10 12.76 2.08
CA ARG A 3 25.75 11.48 2.71
C ARG A 3 26.37 10.38 1.84
N GLN A 4 27.31 9.63 2.41
CA GLN A 4 27.85 8.42 1.79
C GLN A 4 26.71 7.45 1.52
N GLU A 5 26.60 6.97 0.29
CA GLU A 5 25.77 5.82 -0.07
C GLU A 5 26.26 4.62 0.74
N GLN A 6 25.47 4.22 1.75
CA GLN A 6 25.70 2.97 2.45
C GLN A 6 25.22 1.84 1.53
N GLU A 7 26.14 0.96 1.14
CA GLU A 7 25.79 -0.34 0.58
C GLU A 7 25.04 -1.14 1.65
N VAL A 8 23.83 -1.60 1.28
CA VAL A 8 22.96 -2.38 2.16
C VAL A 8 22.94 -3.80 1.60
N ASP A 9 23.98 -4.59 1.91
CA ASP A 9 24.19 -5.98 1.45
C ASP A 9 24.67 -6.16 -0.02
N GLN A 10 25.26 -7.32 -0.32
CA GLN A 10 26.05 -7.68 -1.51
C GLN A 10 25.43 -7.19 -2.85
N GLY A 11 25.81 -5.97 -3.27
CA GLY A 11 25.44 -5.38 -4.55
C GLY A 11 24.12 -4.61 -4.57
N LEU A 12 23.50 -4.33 -3.43
CA LEU A 12 22.29 -3.52 -3.33
C LEU A 12 22.63 -2.10 -2.81
N THR A 13 22.53 -1.11 -3.70
CA THR A 13 22.66 0.28 -3.31
C THR A 13 21.40 0.77 -2.61
N THR A 14 21.52 1.80 -1.77
CA THR A 14 20.38 2.43 -1.10
C THR A 14 19.31 2.91 -2.11
N GLU A 15 19.73 3.44 -3.26
CA GLU A 15 18.82 3.89 -4.31
C GLU A 15 18.06 2.73 -4.97
N MET A 16 18.76 1.61 -5.23
CA MET A 16 18.14 0.39 -5.74
C MET A 16 17.15 -0.19 -4.74
N ALA A 17 17.47 -0.18 -3.45
CA ALA A 17 16.57 -0.62 -2.39
C ALA A 17 15.29 0.22 -2.36
N HIS A 18 15.40 1.55 -2.42
CA HIS A 18 14.25 2.44 -2.51
C HIS A 18 13.40 2.18 -3.76
N ALA A 19 14.03 2.05 -4.93
CA ALA A 19 13.32 1.79 -6.19
C ALA A 19 12.57 0.44 -6.15
N ASN A 20 13.20 -0.60 -5.61
CA ASN A 20 12.58 -1.92 -5.46
C ASN A 20 11.40 -1.89 -4.49
N TYR A 21 11.51 -1.15 -3.38
CA TYR A 21 10.42 -0.97 -2.43
C TYR A 21 9.20 -0.31 -3.09
N VAL A 22 9.40 0.82 -3.76
CA VAL A 22 8.31 1.53 -4.47
C VAL A 22 7.66 0.62 -5.51
N LYS A 23 8.47 -0.07 -6.33
CA LYS A 23 7.97 -1.01 -7.35
C LYS A 23 7.17 -2.17 -6.74
N ALA A 24 7.58 -2.68 -5.58
CA ALA A 24 6.85 -3.74 -4.88
C ALA A 24 5.50 -3.24 -4.37
N CYS A 25 5.46 -2.04 -3.78
CA CYS A 25 4.21 -1.39 -3.35
C CYS A 25 3.25 -1.18 -4.53
N ASP A 26 3.72 -0.63 -5.64
CA ASP A 26 2.91 -0.40 -6.84
C ASP A 26 2.28 -1.71 -7.36
N LYS A 27 3.09 -2.78 -7.47
CA LYS A 27 2.61 -4.09 -7.89
C LYS A 27 1.60 -4.68 -6.89
N GLY A 28 1.79 -4.45 -5.60
CA GLY A 28 0.87 -4.89 -4.54
C GLY A 28 -0.50 -4.24 -4.67
N VAL A 29 -0.53 -2.91 -4.80
CA VAL A 29 -1.77 -2.14 -4.97
C VAL A 29 -2.48 -2.55 -6.25
N LEU A 30 -1.76 -2.62 -7.38
CA LEU A 30 -2.33 -3.05 -8.66
C LEU A 30 -2.91 -4.46 -8.60
N LYS A 31 -2.27 -5.39 -7.87
CA LYS A 31 -2.78 -6.75 -7.68
C LYS A 31 -4.10 -6.76 -6.89
N VAL A 32 -4.21 -5.98 -5.82
CA VAL A 32 -5.44 -5.91 -5.02
C VAL A 32 -6.58 -5.28 -5.84
N MET A 33 -6.32 -4.15 -6.51
CA MET A 33 -7.30 -3.50 -7.38
C MET A 33 -7.80 -4.44 -8.48
N SER A 34 -6.88 -5.18 -9.11
CA SER A 34 -7.21 -6.11 -10.20
C SER A 34 -8.06 -7.30 -9.75
N LYS A 35 -7.99 -7.71 -8.48
CA LYS A 35 -8.88 -8.77 -7.94
C LYS A 35 -10.34 -8.34 -7.87
N MET A 36 -10.58 -7.03 -7.69
CA MET A 36 -11.92 -6.44 -7.58
C MET A 36 -12.39 -5.81 -8.89
N GLY A 37 -11.60 -5.92 -9.97
CA GLY A 37 -11.92 -5.37 -11.29
C GLY A 37 -11.76 -3.85 -11.41
N ILE A 38 -11.03 -3.20 -10.49
CA ILE A 38 -10.85 -1.75 -10.49
C ILE A 38 -9.62 -1.37 -11.31
N SER A 39 -9.79 -0.48 -12.28
CA SER A 39 -8.75 -0.08 -13.22
C SER A 39 -8.17 1.32 -12.98
N THR A 40 -8.78 2.14 -12.12
CA THR A 40 -8.27 3.48 -11.79
C THR A 40 -8.05 3.65 -10.29
N VAL A 41 -6.92 4.27 -9.92
CA VAL A 41 -6.57 4.51 -8.50
C VAL A 41 -7.60 5.43 -7.83
N ARG A 42 -8.13 6.41 -8.57
CA ARG A 42 -9.17 7.33 -8.07
C ARG A 42 -10.42 6.58 -7.66
N SER A 43 -10.81 5.54 -8.40
CA SER A 43 -11.97 4.69 -8.05
C SER A 43 -11.67 3.69 -6.93
N TYR A 44 -10.42 3.51 -6.53
CA TYR A 44 -10.05 2.65 -5.39
C TYR A 44 -9.97 3.44 -4.08
N ILE A 45 -9.46 4.68 -4.13
CA ILE A 45 -9.36 5.56 -2.97
C ILE A 45 -10.78 5.93 -2.48
N GLY A 46 -11.06 5.66 -1.21
CA GLY A 46 -12.34 6.00 -0.56
C GLY A 46 -13.44 4.95 -0.73
N SER A 47 -13.21 3.91 -1.52
CA SER A 47 -14.20 2.88 -1.83
C SER A 47 -14.41 1.85 -0.70
N GLN A 48 -13.65 1.98 0.40
CA GLN A 48 -13.74 1.13 1.61
C GLN A 48 -13.82 -0.38 1.29
N ILE A 49 -12.99 -0.85 0.36
CA ILE A 49 -13.06 -2.23 -0.15
C ILE A 49 -12.32 -3.17 0.79
N PHE A 50 -12.95 -3.46 1.92
CA PHE A 50 -12.53 -4.46 2.89
C PHE A 50 -13.75 -4.90 3.70
N GLU A 51 -13.61 -6.01 4.43
CA GLU A 51 -14.60 -6.48 5.39
C GLU A 51 -13.99 -6.38 6.78
N SER A 52 -14.74 -5.81 7.72
CA SER A 52 -14.28 -5.72 9.11
C SER A 52 -14.72 -6.95 9.89
N ILE A 53 -13.76 -7.64 10.53
CA ILE A 53 -14.04 -8.84 11.33
C ILE A 53 -13.47 -8.61 12.73
N GLY A 54 -14.33 -8.75 13.75
CA GLY A 54 -13.94 -8.62 15.15
C GLY A 54 -13.87 -7.18 15.69
N LEU A 55 -14.31 -6.18 14.92
CA LEU A 55 -14.45 -4.80 15.41
C LEU A 55 -15.85 -4.57 15.99
N GLY A 56 -15.94 -3.74 17.04
CA GLY A 56 -17.21 -3.36 17.65
C GLY A 56 -17.99 -2.38 16.77
N GLN A 57 -19.32 -2.51 16.74
CA GLN A 57 -20.19 -1.70 15.88
C GLN A 57 -20.01 -0.19 16.07
N SER A 58 -19.78 0.27 17.31
CA SER A 58 -19.57 1.69 17.59
C SER A 58 -18.32 2.25 16.91
N LEU A 59 -17.24 1.47 16.84
CA LEU A 59 -16.00 1.86 16.16
C LEU A 59 -16.18 1.89 14.64
N ILE A 60 -16.89 0.90 14.08
CA ILE A 60 -17.17 0.84 12.65
C ILE A 60 -17.98 2.08 12.23
N LEU A 61 -19.01 2.44 13.00
CA LEU A 61 -19.84 3.61 12.70
C LEU A 61 -19.09 4.94 12.78
N ASP A 62 -18.10 5.06 13.66
CA ASP A 62 -17.31 6.28 13.85
C ASP A 62 -16.18 6.43 12.83
N ALA A 63 -15.42 5.35 12.59
CA ALA A 63 -14.19 5.40 11.78
C ALA A 63 -14.34 4.86 10.35
N PHE A 64 -15.30 3.95 10.12
CA PHE A 64 -15.52 3.28 8.82
C PHE A 64 -17.02 3.21 8.47
N PRO A 65 -17.74 4.35 8.48
CA PRO A 65 -19.18 4.34 8.26
C PRO A 65 -19.51 3.79 6.87
N GLY A 66 -20.41 2.83 6.80
CA GLY A 66 -20.82 2.17 5.56
C GLY A 66 -20.07 0.88 5.22
N THR A 67 -19.10 0.49 6.06
CA THR A 67 -18.50 -0.85 6.10
C THR A 67 -19.22 -1.74 7.11
#